data_AF-A0A2G6MRQ1-F1
#
_entry.id   AF-A0A2G6MRQ1-F1
#
_cell.length_a   1.000
_cell.length_b   1.000
_cell.length_c   1.000
_cell.angle_alpha   90.00
_cell.angle_beta   90.00
_cell.angle_gamma   90.00
#
_symmetry.space_group_name_H-M   'P 1'
#
loop_
_entity.id
_entity.type
_entity.pdbx_description
1 polymer ?
#
loop_
_entity_poly.entity_id
_entity_poly.type
_entity_poly.pdbx_seq_one_letter_code
_entity_poly.pdbx_strand_id
1 'polypeptide(L)'
;MYQMSTEGELGNQDFEKPDVFKYNFGYAYALSNLFDLQLELNGEVKSKAEKAGVKNNNSGGHMIFLTPGVHCKITKQAHFDLGVAIPIYRDVNGTQLTEDFRVISKLAFTF
;
A
#
# COMPACT_ATOMS: atom_id res chain seq x y z
N MET A 1 14.69 10.40 11.52
CA MET A 1 14.64 11.79 11.03
C MET A 1 13.71 11.79 9.82
N TYR A 2 12.44 12.17 10.01
CA TYR A 2 11.45 12.23 8.93
C TYR A 2 11.44 13.65 8.38
N GLN A 3 11.76 13.81 7.10
CA GLN A 3 11.67 15.09 6.40
C GLN A 3 10.44 15.02 5.49
N MET A 4 9.34 15.60 5.94
CA MET A 4 8.18 15.86 5.08
C MET A 4 8.54 17.04 4.17
N SER A 5 8.71 16.77 2.88
CA SER A 5 8.68 17.80 1.84
C SER A 5 7.33 17.71 1.17
N THR A 6 6.37 18.46 1.69
CA THR A 6 5.21 18.92 0.93
C THR A 6 5.69 20.09 0.07
N GLU A 7 5.51 19.95 -1.24
CA GLU A 7 5.86 20.97 -2.24
C GLU A 7 5.31 22.35 -1.86
N GLY A 8 6.18 23.34 -1.89
CA GLY A 8 5.89 24.75 -1.70
C GLY A 8 7.19 25.51 -1.92
N GLU A 9 7.16 26.50 -2.81
CA GLU A 9 8.29 27.28 -3.32
C GLU A 9 9.35 27.63 -2.25
N LEU A 10 10.64 27.59 -2.65
CA LEU A 10 11.86 28.02 -1.94
C LEU A 10 12.73 26.90 -1.34
N GLY A 11 13.62 26.36 -2.18
CA GLY A 11 14.82 25.68 -1.70
C GLY A 11 15.70 25.23 -2.87
N ASN A 12 17.01 25.45 -2.76
CA ASN A 12 18.06 25.05 -3.70
C ASN A 12 18.22 23.51 -3.86
N GLN A 13 17.16 22.73 -3.66
CA GLN A 13 17.17 21.28 -3.65
C GLN A 13 16.20 20.76 -4.73
N ASP A 14 16.76 20.49 -5.89
CA ASP A 14 16.10 19.79 -6.98
C ASP A 14 15.82 18.35 -6.54
N PHE A 15 14.59 18.03 -6.18
CA PHE A 15 14.18 16.68 -5.74
C PHE A 15 13.06 16.19 -6.63
N GLU A 16 13.29 15.07 -7.31
CA GLU A 16 12.31 14.43 -8.16
C GLU A 16 11.66 13.26 -7.43
N LYS A 17 10.34 13.33 -7.30
CA LYS A 17 9.55 12.27 -6.68
C LYS A 17 9.52 11.05 -7.60
N PRO A 18 9.73 9.83 -7.06
CA PRO A 18 9.70 8.63 -7.87
C PRO A 18 8.30 8.32 -8.41
N ASP A 19 8.25 7.85 -9.65
CA ASP A 19 7.04 7.25 -10.23
C ASP A 19 6.64 5.97 -9.50
N VAL A 20 5.33 5.77 -9.35
CA VAL A 20 4.75 4.62 -8.66
C VAL A 20 3.66 3.99 -9.51
N PHE A 21 3.87 2.74 -9.91
CA PHE A 21 2.86 1.92 -10.56
C PHE A 21 2.29 0.91 -9.55
N LYS A 22 0.96 0.85 -9.44
CA LYS A 22 0.27 -0.06 -8.52
C LYS A 22 -0.70 -0.95 -9.28
N TYR A 23 -0.77 -2.21 -8.91
CA TYR A 23 -1.72 -3.17 -9.44
C TYR A 23 -2.35 -4.00 -8.31
N ASN A 24 -3.55 -4.51 -8.55
CA ASN A 24 -4.29 -5.32 -7.60
C ASN A 24 -5.06 -6.42 -8.33
N PHE A 25 -5.03 -7.61 -7.76
CA PHE A 25 -5.87 -8.74 -8.15
C PHE A 25 -6.56 -9.26 -6.91
N GLY A 26 -7.89 -9.35 -6.93
CA GLY A 26 -8.69 -9.78 -5.79
C GLY A 26 -9.61 -10.95 -6.13
N TYR A 27 -9.82 -11.84 -5.17
CA TYR A 27 -10.86 -12.84 -5.18
C TYR A 27 -11.65 -12.78 -3.88
N ALA A 28 -12.98 -12.74 -3.98
CA ALA A 28 -13.87 -12.75 -2.83
C ALA A 28 -14.87 -13.90 -2.94
N TYR A 29 -15.15 -14.54 -1.81
CA TYR A 29 -16.11 -15.62 -1.69
C TYR A 29 -17.14 -15.27 -0.62
N ALA A 30 -18.41 -15.19 -1.03
CA ALA A 30 -19.52 -14.93 -0.11
C ALA A 30 -19.87 -16.21 0.66
N LEU A 31 -19.49 -16.28 1.94
CA LEU A 31 -19.80 -17.45 2.77
C LEU A 31 -21.24 -17.38 3.28
N SER A 32 -21.72 -16.18 3.60
CA SER A 32 -23.06 -15.97 4.14
C SER A 32 -23.58 -14.58 3.84
N ASN A 33 -24.81 -14.30 4.26
CA ASN A 33 -25.38 -12.95 4.20
C ASN A 33 -24.71 -11.96 5.16
N LEU A 34 -23.85 -12.44 6.08
CA LEU A 34 -23.22 -11.64 7.12
C LEU A 34 -21.72 -11.44 6.89
N PHE A 35 -21.03 -12.40 6.26
CA PHE A 35 -19.59 -12.31 6.03
C PHE A 35 -19.13 -12.92 4.72
N ASP A 36 -18.18 -12.24 4.09
CA ASP A 36 -17.48 -12.65 2.87
C ASP A 36 -15.99 -12.78 3.20
N LEU A 37 -15.31 -13.80 2.66
CA LEU A 37 -13.86 -13.90 2.72
C LEU A 37 -13.25 -13.28 1.48
N GLN A 38 -12.13 -12.59 1.63
CA GLN A 38 -11.37 -12.02 0.53
C GLN A 38 -9.90 -12.44 0.59
N LEU A 39 -9.30 -12.52 -0.59
CA LEU A 39 -7.87 -12.67 -0.77
C LEU A 39 -7.44 -11.75 -1.89
N GLU A 40 -6.50 -10.84 -1.60
CA GLU A 40 -5.94 -9.94 -2.60
C GLU A 40 -4.44 -10.17 -2.79
N LEU A 41 -3.97 -9.89 -3.99
CA LEU A 41 -2.57 -9.75 -4.34
C LEU A 41 -2.33 -8.32 -4.83
N ASN A 42 -1.67 -7.52 -4.02
CA ASN A 42 -1.39 -6.11 -4.29
C ASN A 42 0.09 -5.96 -4.65
N GLY A 43 0.41 -5.23 -5.72
CA GLY A 43 1.81 -4.95 -6.08
C GLY A 43 2.07 -3.48 -6.30
N GLU A 44 3.28 -3.06 -5.96
CA GLU A 44 3.78 -1.69 -6.14
C GLU A 44 5.19 -1.74 -6.73
N VAL A 45 5.36 -1.14 -7.90
CA VAL A 45 6.65 -0.90 -8.54
C VAL A 45 6.95 0.59 -8.44
N LYS A 46 8.11 0.94 -7.88
CA LYS A 46 8.52 2.31 -7.60
C LYS A 46 9.89 2.59 -8.23
N SER A 47 9.97 3.67 -9.00
CA SER A 47 11.24 4.18 -9.53
C SER A 47 12.15 4.69 -8.40
N LYS A 48 13.43 4.87 -8.70
CA LYS A 48 14.36 5.52 -7.74
C LYS A 48 14.05 7.01 -7.66
N ALA A 49 14.10 7.57 -6.45
CA ALA A 49 14.04 9.01 -6.24
C ALA A 49 15.35 9.67 -6.69
N GLU A 50 15.26 10.90 -7.18
CA GLU A 50 16.42 11.67 -7.62
C GLU A 50 16.56 12.95 -6.80
N LYS A 51 17.80 13.30 -6.44
CA LYS A 51 18.11 14.55 -5.76
C LYS A 51 19.32 15.20 -6.43
N ALA A 52 19.14 16.39 -6.99
CA ALA A 52 20.16 17.18 -7.67
C ALA A 52 20.92 16.39 -8.75
N GLY A 53 20.20 15.65 -9.60
CA GLY A 53 20.81 14.82 -10.65
C GLY A 53 21.34 13.45 -10.18
N VAL A 54 21.28 13.15 -8.88
CA VAL A 54 21.83 11.92 -8.30
C VAL A 54 20.71 11.00 -7.84
N LYS A 55 20.63 9.81 -8.44
CA LYS A 55 19.68 8.77 -8.07
C LYS A 55 20.01 8.20 -6.69
N ASN A 56 19.02 8.17 -5.81
CA ASN A 56 19.14 7.50 -4.52
C ASN A 56 19.03 5.99 -4.70
N ASN A 57 20.14 5.28 -4.53
CA ASN A 57 20.18 3.82 -4.66
C ASN A 57 19.32 3.11 -3.61
N ASN A 58 19.15 3.70 -2.43
CA ASN A 58 18.31 3.15 -1.37
C ASN A 58 16.85 3.64 -1.49
N SER A 59 16.30 3.69 -2.71
CA SER A 59 14.92 4.10 -2.97
C SER A 59 14.30 3.30 -4.11
N GLY A 60 12.98 3.35 -4.24
CA GLY A 60 12.25 2.54 -5.21
C GLY A 60 12.23 1.04 -4.87
N GLY A 61 11.89 0.23 -5.87
CA GLY A 61 11.82 -1.22 -5.76
C GLY A 61 10.47 -1.80 -6.17
N HIS A 62 10.32 -3.10 -5.96
CA HIS A 62 9.10 -3.85 -6.23
C HIS A 62 8.66 -4.60 -4.97
N MET A 63 7.42 -4.38 -4.57
CA MET A 63 6.81 -5.09 -3.45
C MET A 63 5.52 -5.77 -3.90
N ILE A 64 5.31 -6.99 -3.43
CA ILE A 64 4.05 -7.72 -3.61
C ILE A 64 3.55 -8.16 -2.24
N PHE A 65 2.26 -7.93 -2.01
CA PHE A 65 1.55 -8.27 -0.80
C PHE A 65 0.45 -9.29 -1.11
N LEU A 66 0.32 -10.28 -0.24
CA LEU A 66 -0.85 -11.14 -0.17
C LEU A 66 -1.68 -10.69 1.03
N THR A 67 -2.95 -10.38 0.79
CA THR A 67 -3.86 -9.77 1.77
C THR A 67 -5.08 -10.66 1.96
N PRO A 68 -5.04 -11.65 2.88
CA PRO A 68 -6.27 -12.26 3.37
C PRO A 68 -7.09 -11.25 4.16
N GLY A 69 -8.42 -11.33 4.02
CA GLY A 69 -9.33 -10.49 4.77
C GLY A 69 -10.75 -11.04 4.86
N VAL A 70 -11.57 -10.33 5.63
CA VAL A 70 -12.99 -10.61 5.85
C VAL A 70 -13.78 -9.32 5.73
N HIS A 71 -14.93 -9.40 5.07
CA HIS A 71 -15.93 -8.34 5.05
C HIS A 71 -17.10 -8.76 5.92
N CYS A 72 -17.51 -7.90 6.85
CA CYS A 72 -18.62 -8.12 7.76
C CYS A 72 -19.74 -7.11 7.47
N LYS A 73 -20.91 -7.62 7.10
CA LYS A 73 -22.14 -6.82 6.93
C LYS A 73 -22.78 -6.67 8.30
N ILE A 74 -22.58 -5.51 8.94
CA ILE A 74 -23.14 -5.22 10.28
C ILE A 74 -24.64 -4.97 10.15
N THR A 75 -25.04 -4.13 9.20
CA THR A 75 -26.44 -3.86 8.83
C THR A 75 -26.55 -3.73 7.32
N LYS A 76 -27.77 -3.50 6.79
CA LYS A 76 -27.96 -3.17 5.37
C LYS A 76 -27.25 -1.87 4.94
N GLN A 77 -26.87 -1.03 5.89
CA GLN A 77 -26.31 0.30 5.69
C GLN A 77 -24.87 0.40 6.17
N ALA A 78 -24.34 -0.62 6.85
CA ALA A 78 -23.03 -0.57 7.48
C ALA A 78 -22.24 -1.85 7.19
N HIS A 79 -21.00 -1.70 6.74
CA HIS A 79 -20.05 -2.81 6.61
C HIS A 79 -18.71 -2.46 7.26
N PHE A 80 -18.07 -3.50 7.77
CA PHE A 80 -16.74 -3.45 8.35
C PHE A 80 -15.84 -4.48 7.69
N ASP A 81 -14.69 -4.04 7.21
CA ASP A 81 -13.72 -4.88 6.54
C ASP A 81 -12.44 -4.94 7.37
N LEU A 82 -11.83 -6.12 7.42
CA LEU A 82 -10.54 -6.34 8.07
C LEU A 82 -9.65 -7.18 7.15
N GLY A 83 -8.40 -6.76 6.96
CA GLY A 83 -7.41 -7.49 6.17
C GLY A 83 -6.01 -7.35 6.76
N VAL A 84 -5.16 -8.33 6.48
CA VAL A 84 -3.75 -8.31 6.87
C VAL A 84 -2.90 -8.46 5.62
N ALA A 85 -2.29 -7.38 5.16
CA ALA A 85 -1.40 -7.39 4.01
C ALA A 85 -0.01 -7.88 4.45
N ILE A 86 0.40 -9.03 3.92
CA ILE A 86 1.68 -9.68 4.23
C ILE A 86 2.56 -9.55 2.99
N PRO A 87 3.75 -8.91 3.06
CA PRO A 87 4.63 -8.80 1.91
C PRO A 87 5.27 -10.15 1.63
N ILE A 88 4.92 -10.74 0.48
CA ILE A 88 5.41 -12.04 0.00
C ILE A 88 6.62 -11.90 -0.94
N TYR A 89 6.82 -10.71 -1.51
CA TYR A 89 7.98 -10.39 -2.33
C TYR A 89 8.46 -8.97 -2.00
N ARG A 90 9.77 -8.83 -1.78
CA ARG A 90 10.42 -7.57 -1.43
C ARG A 90 11.74 -7.47 -2.20
N ASP A 91 11.77 -6.61 -3.21
CA ASP A 91 13.00 -6.15 -3.83
C ASP A 91 13.05 -4.63 -3.66
N VAL A 92 13.66 -4.19 -2.55
CA VAL A 92 13.92 -2.78 -2.31
C VAL A 92 15.40 -2.55 -2.63
N ASN A 93 15.70 -1.63 -3.54
CA ASN A 93 17.04 -1.41 -4.16
C ASN A 93 18.23 -1.14 -3.18
N GLY A 94 18.07 -1.31 -1.87
CA GLY A 94 19.08 -1.10 -0.84
C GLY A 94 18.64 -1.62 0.54
N THR A 95 19.19 -1.05 1.61
CA THR A 95 19.01 -1.51 3.00
C THR A 95 17.87 -0.81 3.76
N GLN A 96 16.91 -0.24 3.03
CA GLN A 96 15.78 0.48 3.61
C GLN A 96 14.86 -0.48 4.38
N LEU A 97 14.40 -0.05 5.56
CA LEU A 97 13.44 -0.80 6.37
C LEU A 97 12.14 -0.99 5.58
N THR A 98 11.62 -2.22 5.58
CA THR A 98 10.34 -2.57 4.97
C THR A 98 9.36 -3.02 6.03
N GLU A 99 8.07 -2.86 5.74
CA GLU A 99 7.01 -3.32 6.63
C GLU A 99 6.98 -4.86 6.67
N ASP A 100 6.76 -5.46 7.84
CA ASP A 100 6.62 -6.91 7.98
C ASP A 100 5.21 -7.40 7.71
N PHE A 101 4.21 -6.60 8.11
CA PHE A 101 2.81 -6.78 7.78
C PHE A 101 2.08 -5.45 8.00
N ARG A 102 0.89 -5.33 7.40
CA ARG A 102 0.00 -4.18 7.58
C ARG A 102 -1.40 -4.66 7.88
N VAL A 103 -1.99 -4.16 8.96
CA VAL A 103 -3.40 -4.39 9.28
C VAL A 103 -4.21 -3.26 8.66
N ILE A 104 -5.23 -3.62 7.89
CA ILE A 104 -6.14 -2.70 7.21
C ILE A 104 -7.53 -2.94 7.76
N SER A 105 -8.15 -1.88 8.28
CA SER A 105 -9.55 -1.90 8.68
C SER A 105 -10.32 -0.79 7.96
N LYS A 106 -11.55 -1.08 7.56
CA LYS A 106 -12.44 -0.12 6.91
C LYS A 106 -13.82 -0.22 7.55
N LEU A 107 -14.38 0.94 7.89
CA LEU A 107 -15.76 1.05 8.33
C LEU A 107 -16.47 1.98 7.36
N ALA A 108 -17.60 1.55 6.82
CA ALA A 108 -18.33 2.30 5.82
C ALA A 108 -19.84 2.27 6.09
N PHE A 109 -20.47 3.42 5.88
CA PHE A 109 -21.90 3.64 6.07
C PHE A 109 -22.52 4.22 4.79
N THR A 110 -23.73 3.79 4.46
CA THR A 110 -24.52 4.32 3.34
C THR A 110 -25.82 4.91 3.89
N PHE A 111 -26.12 6.15 3.48
CA PHE A 111 -27.25 6.96 3.95
C PHE A 111 -28.39 6.98 2.93
#